data_AF-A0AAD5XD81-F1
#
_entry.id   AF-A0AAD5XD81-F1
#
_cell.length_a   1.000
_cell.length_b   1.000
_cell.length_c   1.000
_cell.angle_alpha   90.00
_cell.angle_beta   90.00
_cell.angle_gamma   90.00
#
_symmetry.space_group_name_H-M   'P 1'
#
loop_
_entity.id
_entity.type
_entity.pdbx_description
1 polymer ?
#
loop_
_entity_poly.entity_id
_entity_poly.type
_entity_poly.pdbx_seq_one_letter_code
_entity_poly.pdbx_strand_id
1 'polypeptide(L)'
;MKPKEHVWAHATNTEEKLTVALNDAQVTAVEADVIVGSDGEPVMGHPPSTVGTMTVRRFLALVTAQFQIRIVKLDFKSNAAFLAASPTIQTHLAAFNPHKQQLWINADIVAGPGGCTPAFDAPVFVAMAAALAFPKSKPESTHSQIVLSLGWTTGSSQLNDHGFPITLPASNSDYSVQMVSQMLDAIGIAMPSITAHRIPITFAVRAPSVLSSWPALQTLLQLSSECASEFPLVSLTLWWNKAALPSAIYARIIKMLEEEGSGLENRTFYDLQ
;
A
#
# COMPACT_ATOMS: atom_id res chain seq x y z
N MET A 1 -6.44 -21.41 -9.01
CA MET A 1 -6.10 -20.32 -9.95
C MET A 1 -4.80 -19.73 -9.42
N LYS A 2 -3.76 -19.51 -10.23
CA LYS A 2 -2.54 -18.87 -9.71
C LYS A 2 -2.88 -17.43 -9.29
N PRO A 3 -2.36 -16.92 -8.17
CA PRO A 3 -2.51 -15.51 -7.83
C PRO A 3 -2.12 -14.64 -9.02
N LYS A 4 -2.84 -13.54 -9.26
CA LYS A 4 -2.43 -12.58 -10.30
C LYS A 4 -1.16 -11.90 -9.82
N GLU A 5 -0.02 -12.44 -10.22
CA GLU A 5 1.27 -11.80 -9.98
C GLU A 5 1.35 -10.52 -10.82
N HIS A 6 1.57 -9.40 -10.13
CA HIS A 6 1.93 -8.14 -10.76
C HIS A 6 3.45 -8.06 -10.78
N VAL A 7 4.00 -7.64 -11.93
CA VAL A 7 5.41 -7.23 -12.00
C VAL A 7 5.46 -5.75 -11.62
N TRP A 8 6.16 -5.48 -10.52
CA TRP A 8 6.26 -4.16 -9.91
C TRP A 8 7.54 -3.45 -10.34
N ALA A 9 7.43 -2.16 -10.64
CA ALA A 9 8.55 -1.25 -10.67
C ALA A 9 8.50 -0.36 -9.42
N HIS A 10 9.51 -0.47 -8.56
CA HIS A 10 9.56 0.20 -7.25
C HIS A 10 10.40 1.47 -7.28
N ALA A 11 10.09 2.39 -6.35
CA ALA A 11 10.81 3.64 -6.13
C ALA A 11 11.09 4.37 -7.45
N THR A 12 10.07 4.44 -8.32
CA THR A 12 10.13 5.06 -9.66
C THR A 12 10.07 6.58 -9.59
N ASN A 13 10.89 7.15 -8.70
CA ASN A 13 10.80 8.54 -8.26
C ASN A 13 11.34 9.56 -9.25
N THR A 14 11.88 9.12 -10.38
CA THR A 14 12.58 9.93 -11.39
C THR A 14 12.02 9.60 -12.77
N GLU A 15 12.04 10.57 -13.70
CA GLU A 15 11.57 10.32 -15.07
C GLU A 15 12.33 9.17 -15.74
N GLU A 16 13.63 9.00 -15.47
CA GLU A 16 14.44 7.92 -16.05
C GLU A 16 13.96 6.54 -15.61
N LYS A 17 13.83 6.32 -14.30
CA LYS A 17 13.29 5.06 -13.75
C LYS A 17 11.87 4.79 -14.24
N LEU A 18 11.01 5.81 -14.26
CA LEU A 18 9.65 5.65 -14.76
C LEU A 18 9.66 5.29 -16.25
N THR A 19 10.50 5.94 -17.06
CA THR A 19 10.62 5.63 -18.50
C THR A 19 11.07 4.19 -18.73
N VAL A 20 12.04 3.69 -17.95
CA VAL A 20 12.45 2.29 -18.00
C VAL A 20 11.27 1.38 -17.66
N ALA A 21 10.55 1.66 -16.58
CA ALA A 21 9.39 0.87 -16.17
C ALA A 21 8.27 0.85 -17.22
N LEU A 22 7.96 2.00 -17.82
CA LEU A 22 6.88 2.12 -18.81
C LEU A 22 7.22 1.45 -20.15
N ASN A 23 8.51 1.31 -20.48
CA ASN A 23 8.98 0.63 -21.68
C ASN A 23 9.08 -0.89 -21.52
N ASP A 24 8.99 -1.42 -20.29
CA ASP A 24 8.95 -2.87 -20.05
C ASP A 24 7.50 -3.38 -20.09
N ALA A 25 7.17 -4.15 -21.13
CA ALA A 25 5.84 -4.72 -21.32
C ALA A 25 5.41 -5.72 -20.23
N GLN A 26 6.34 -6.22 -19.41
CA GLN A 26 6.03 -7.10 -18.28
C GLN A 26 5.56 -6.31 -17.06
N VAL A 27 6.00 -5.06 -16.89
CA VAL A 27 5.62 -4.22 -15.74
C VAL A 27 4.13 -3.90 -15.82
N THR A 28 3.40 -4.23 -14.76
CA THR A 28 1.94 -4.00 -14.65
C THR A 28 1.57 -3.22 -13.40
N ALA A 29 2.53 -2.94 -12.52
CA ALA A 29 2.35 -2.11 -11.34
C ALA A 29 3.55 -1.18 -11.17
N VAL A 30 3.28 0.08 -10.85
CA VAL A 30 4.30 1.10 -10.62
C VAL A 30 4.08 1.71 -9.25
N GLU A 31 5.14 1.78 -8.46
CA GLU A 31 5.16 2.41 -7.16
C GLU A 31 6.16 3.57 -7.16
N ALA A 32 5.76 4.68 -6.56
CA ALA A 32 6.62 5.82 -6.33
C ALA A 32 6.29 6.51 -5.01
N ASP A 33 7.35 6.98 -4.35
CA ASP A 33 7.31 7.67 -3.08
C ASP A 33 6.89 9.13 -3.28
N VAL A 34 6.06 9.67 -2.39
CA VAL A 34 5.58 11.06 -2.46
C VAL A 34 6.01 11.84 -1.22
N ILE A 35 6.69 12.96 -1.47
CA ILE A 35 7.14 13.93 -0.47
C ILE A 35 6.64 15.34 -0.83
N VAL A 36 6.80 16.27 0.11
CA VAL A 36 6.63 17.70 -0.15
C VAL A 36 7.97 18.26 -0.62
N GLY A 37 7.99 18.87 -1.80
CA GLY A 37 9.13 19.60 -2.33
C GLY A 37 9.40 20.90 -1.56
N SER A 38 10.53 21.53 -1.82
CA SER A 38 10.96 22.75 -1.12
C SER A 38 10.01 23.94 -1.26
N ASP A 39 9.22 23.97 -2.34
CA ASP A 39 8.23 25.00 -2.66
C ASP A 39 6.80 24.63 -2.19
N GLY A 40 6.64 23.49 -1.52
CA GLY A 40 5.35 22.96 -1.11
C GLY A 40 4.65 22.11 -2.19
N GLU A 41 5.21 21.97 -3.39
CA GLU A 41 4.65 21.12 -4.44
C GLU A 41 4.88 19.63 -4.11
N PRO A 42 3.88 18.75 -4.27
CA PRO A 42 4.08 17.33 -4.08
C PRO A 42 4.89 16.74 -5.24
N VAL A 43 6.00 16.10 -4.91
CA VAL A 43 6.95 15.53 -5.87
C VAL A 43 7.25 14.06 -5.54
N MET A 44 7.68 13.34 -6.56
CA MET A 44 8.18 11.98 -6.41
C MET A 44 9.56 12.02 -5.74
N GLY A 45 9.73 11.30 -4.64
CA GLY A 45 10.95 11.31 -3.86
C GLY A 45 10.81 10.58 -2.53
N HIS A 46 11.96 10.12 -2.00
CA HIS A 46 12.03 9.39 -0.73
C HIS A 46 12.95 10.13 0.25
N PRO A 47 12.57 10.29 1.53
CA PRO A 47 13.44 10.85 2.56
C PRO A 47 14.80 10.12 2.67
N PRO A 48 15.89 10.80 3.04
CA PRO A 48 15.96 12.20 3.45
C PRO A 48 15.99 13.19 2.28
N SER A 49 15.86 12.73 1.02
CA SER A 49 15.78 13.66 -0.10
C SER A 49 14.50 14.50 0.03
N THR A 50 14.65 15.82 -0.04
CA THR A 50 13.56 16.78 -0.23
C THR A 50 13.52 17.32 -1.67
N VAL A 51 14.43 16.82 -2.52
CA VAL A 51 14.57 17.22 -3.91
C VAL A 51 14.00 16.10 -4.77
N GLY A 52 12.79 16.30 -5.26
CA GLY A 52 12.16 15.48 -6.29
C GLY A 52 12.10 16.26 -7.60
N THR A 53 12.54 15.66 -8.71
CA THR A 53 12.56 16.32 -10.02
C THR A 53 11.28 16.12 -10.82
N MET A 54 10.41 15.19 -10.40
CA MET A 54 9.16 14.87 -11.07
C MET A 54 7.98 15.14 -10.14
N THR A 55 7.05 16.00 -10.57
CA THR A 55 5.83 16.32 -9.80
C THR A 55 4.83 15.17 -9.83
N VAL A 56 3.94 15.09 -8.82
CA VAL A 56 2.84 14.11 -8.84
C VAL A 56 1.99 14.24 -10.10
N ARG A 57 1.75 15.47 -10.57
CA ARG A 57 1.00 15.73 -11.80
C ARG A 57 1.66 15.07 -13.01
N ARG A 58 2.97 15.27 -13.18
CA ARG A 58 3.72 14.72 -14.30
C ARG A 58 3.75 13.20 -14.25
N PHE A 59 4.01 12.63 -13.08
CA PHE A 59 3.98 11.18 -12.86
C PHE A 59 2.62 10.59 -13.24
N LEU A 60 1.51 11.13 -12.70
CA LEU A 60 0.17 10.65 -12.96
C LEU A 60 -0.18 10.70 -14.46
N ALA A 61 0.12 11.82 -15.14
CA ALA A 61 -0.11 11.95 -16.57
C ALA A 61 0.60 10.88 -17.40
N LEU A 62 1.84 10.53 -17.03
CA LEU A 62 2.63 9.50 -17.71
C LEU A 62 2.05 8.10 -17.49
N VAL A 63 1.71 7.73 -16.25
CA VAL A 63 1.21 6.36 -15.95
C VAL A 63 -0.22 6.13 -16.42
N THR A 64 -1.09 7.14 -16.40
CA THR A 64 -2.49 6.97 -16.86
C THR A 64 -2.59 6.75 -18.37
N ALA A 65 -1.58 7.17 -19.13
CA ALA A 65 -1.53 6.94 -20.58
C ALA A 65 -1.18 5.49 -20.95
N GLN A 66 -0.80 4.65 -19.98
CA GLN A 66 -0.17 3.35 -20.18
C GLN A 66 -1.12 2.22 -19.79
N PHE A 67 -1.80 1.62 -20.78
CA PHE A 67 -2.84 0.59 -20.55
C PHE A 67 -2.32 -0.71 -19.91
N GLN A 68 -1.03 -0.99 -20.00
CA GLN A 68 -0.37 -2.13 -19.35
C GLN A 68 -0.24 -1.95 -17.84
N ILE A 69 -0.13 -0.70 -17.37
CA ILE A 69 -0.06 -0.39 -15.95
C ILE A 69 -1.44 -0.49 -15.34
N ARG A 70 -1.65 -1.49 -14.49
CA ARG A 70 -2.92 -1.78 -13.80
C ARG A 70 -2.98 -1.24 -12.39
N ILE A 71 -1.83 -1.10 -11.73
CA ILE A 71 -1.73 -0.53 -10.39
C ILE A 71 -0.75 0.63 -10.43
N VAL A 72 -1.20 1.79 -9.96
CA VAL A 72 -0.34 2.94 -9.67
C VAL A 72 -0.38 3.13 -8.16
N LYS A 73 0.73 2.93 -7.46
CA LYS A 73 0.84 3.04 -6.00
C LYS A 73 1.62 4.30 -5.65
N LEU A 74 0.96 5.23 -4.96
CA LEU A 74 1.58 6.43 -4.41
C LEU A 74 1.92 6.16 -2.94
N ASP A 75 3.21 6.04 -2.61
CA ASP A 75 3.67 5.82 -1.25
C ASP A 75 3.98 7.14 -0.53
N PHE A 76 2.99 7.65 0.20
CA PHE A 76 3.11 8.91 0.91
C PHE A 76 4.03 8.78 2.11
N LYS A 77 4.93 9.75 2.28
CA LYS A 77 5.89 9.77 3.39
C LYS A 77 5.49 10.72 4.53
N SER A 78 4.40 11.47 4.38
CA SER A 78 3.80 12.27 5.45
C SER A 78 2.36 12.71 5.13
N ASN A 79 1.63 13.13 6.17
CA ASN A 79 0.33 13.82 6.02
C ASN A 79 0.41 15.04 5.10
N ALA A 80 1.49 15.82 5.19
CA ALA A 80 1.69 17.01 4.37
C ALA A 80 1.81 16.67 2.87
N ALA A 81 2.54 15.59 2.55
CA ALA A 81 2.68 15.12 1.16
C ALA A 81 1.34 14.67 0.58
N PHE A 82 0.55 13.92 1.36
CA PHE A 82 -0.78 13.50 0.95
C PHE A 82 -1.73 14.69 0.72
N LEU A 83 -1.76 15.64 1.66
CA LEU A 83 -2.58 16.85 1.54
C LEU A 83 -2.20 17.69 0.32
N ALA A 84 -0.91 17.88 0.06
CA ALA A 84 -0.42 18.62 -1.09
C ALA A 84 -0.78 17.92 -2.42
N ALA A 85 -0.72 16.59 -2.47
CA ALA A 85 -1.04 15.79 -3.66
C ALA A 85 -2.54 15.65 -3.94
N SER A 86 -3.39 15.71 -2.92
CA SER A 86 -4.82 15.39 -3.00
C SER A 86 -5.57 16.13 -4.13
N PRO A 87 -5.42 17.46 -4.33
CA PRO A 87 -6.07 18.16 -5.43
C PRO A 87 -5.64 17.66 -6.82
N THR A 88 -4.34 17.36 -6.98
CA THR A 88 -3.79 16.82 -8.22
C THR A 88 -4.34 15.43 -8.49
N ILE A 89 -4.42 14.57 -7.47
CA ILE A 89 -5.01 13.24 -7.59
C ILE A 89 -6.48 13.34 -8.01
N GLN A 90 -7.27 14.16 -7.31
CA GLN A 90 -8.69 14.33 -7.58
C GLN A 90 -8.96 14.74 -9.04
N THR A 91 -8.16 15.65 -9.59
CA THR A 91 -8.28 16.08 -10.99
C THR A 91 -7.82 15.03 -12.00
N HIS A 92 -6.92 14.12 -11.63
CA HIS A 92 -6.41 13.06 -12.52
C HIS A 92 -7.18 11.74 -12.44
N LEU A 93 -8.03 11.53 -11.43
CA LEU A 93 -8.79 10.28 -11.28
C LEU A 93 -9.59 9.89 -12.54
N ALA A 94 -10.16 10.87 -13.24
CA ALA A 94 -10.92 10.63 -14.46
C ALA A 94 -10.06 10.12 -15.64
N ALA A 95 -8.74 10.32 -15.61
CA ALA A 95 -7.82 9.83 -16.63
C ALA A 95 -7.50 8.34 -16.46
N PHE A 96 -7.69 7.77 -15.26
CA PHE A 96 -7.52 6.34 -15.04
C PHE A 96 -8.63 5.56 -15.75
N ASN A 97 -8.27 4.46 -16.41
CA ASN A 97 -9.27 3.53 -16.94
C ASN A 97 -9.98 2.78 -15.80
N PRO A 98 -11.29 2.96 -15.58
CA PRO A 98 -12.00 2.39 -14.42
C PRO A 98 -12.14 0.87 -14.42
N HIS A 99 -11.86 0.21 -15.56
CA HIS A 99 -11.94 -1.24 -15.69
C HIS A 99 -10.57 -1.93 -15.66
N LYS A 100 -9.48 -1.16 -15.77
CA LYS A 100 -8.13 -1.71 -15.94
C LYS A 100 -7.12 -1.17 -14.95
N GLN A 101 -7.34 0.01 -14.40
CA GLN A 101 -6.38 0.71 -13.57
C GLN A 101 -6.95 1.06 -12.20
N GLN A 102 -6.11 0.89 -11.18
CA GLN A 102 -6.36 1.28 -9.81
C GLN A 102 -5.29 2.24 -9.34
N LEU A 103 -5.69 3.23 -8.57
CA LEU A 103 -4.79 4.11 -7.83
C LEU A 103 -4.75 3.66 -6.37
N TRP A 104 -3.57 3.30 -5.89
CA TRP A 104 -3.37 2.89 -4.51
C TRP A 104 -2.78 4.06 -3.73
N ILE A 105 -3.45 4.43 -2.64
CA ILE A 105 -2.99 5.43 -1.68
C ILE A 105 -2.29 4.67 -0.57
N ASN A 106 -0.96 4.66 -0.59
CA ASN A 106 -0.13 3.90 0.33
C ASN A 106 0.50 4.79 1.41
N ALA A 107 0.54 4.30 2.65
CA ALA A 107 1.35 4.90 3.71
C ALA A 107 1.56 3.91 4.86
N ASP A 108 2.69 4.05 5.54
CA ASP A 108 2.96 3.40 6.83
C ASP A 108 2.39 4.25 7.97
N ILE A 109 1.20 3.89 8.46
CA ILE A 109 0.39 4.76 9.32
C ILE A 109 0.42 4.37 10.80
N VAL A 110 0.91 3.18 11.14
CA VAL A 110 1.04 2.68 12.52
C VAL A 110 2.38 2.00 12.73
N ALA A 111 2.81 1.84 13.99
CA ALA A 111 4.08 1.18 14.28
C ALA A 111 3.97 -0.35 14.19
N GLY A 112 4.85 -0.96 13.39
CA GLY A 112 4.94 -2.41 13.21
C GLY A 112 6.16 -3.01 13.89
N PRO A 113 6.53 -4.24 13.54
CA PRO A 113 7.58 -4.94 14.27
C PRO A 113 8.95 -4.29 14.01
N GLY A 114 9.56 -3.81 15.09
CA GLY A 114 10.80 -3.04 15.08
C GLY A 114 10.66 -1.62 14.50
N GLY A 115 9.45 -1.18 14.16
CA GLY A 115 9.19 0.13 13.55
C GLY A 115 9.21 1.28 14.55
N CYS A 116 9.45 2.48 14.04
CA CYS A 116 9.36 3.72 14.81
C CYS A 116 7.96 4.34 14.70
N THR A 117 7.69 5.38 15.48
CA THR A 117 6.47 6.18 15.33
C THR A 117 6.32 6.69 13.89
N PRO A 118 5.16 6.47 13.25
CA PRO A 118 4.92 6.92 11.86
C PRO A 118 4.85 8.44 11.75
N ALA A 119 5.08 8.96 10.54
CA ALA A 119 4.94 10.39 10.22
C ALA A 119 3.48 10.82 9.95
N PHE A 120 2.51 10.07 10.48
CA PHE A 120 1.09 10.19 10.19
C PHE A 120 0.29 10.24 11.48
N ASP A 121 -0.70 11.13 11.50
CA ASP A 121 -1.91 10.94 12.29
C ASP A 121 -2.80 9.94 11.54
N ALA A 122 -2.83 8.69 12.01
CA ALA A 122 -3.40 7.57 11.27
C ALA A 122 -4.91 7.72 11.02
N PRO A 123 -5.76 8.00 12.03
CA PRO A 123 -7.18 8.25 11.78
C PRO A 123 -7.44 9.40 10.80
N VAL A 124 -6.69 10.49 10.91
CA VAL A 124 -6.82 11.65 10.00
C VAL A 124 -6.45 11.26 8.58
N PHE A 125 -5.32 10.56 8.37
CA PHE A 125 -4.90 10.08 7.05
C PHE A 125 -5.97 9.19 6.40
N VAL A 126 -6.45 8.17 7.11
CA VAL A 126 -7.43 7.22 6.56
C VAL A 126 -8.73 7.93 6.19
N ALA A 127 -9.21 8.86 7.04
CA ALA A 127 -10.42 9.64 6.75
C ALA A 127 -10.26 10.51 5.49
N MET A 128 -9.12 11.19 5.33
CA MET A 128 -8.87 12.02 4.15
C MET A 128 -8.67 11.18 2.87
N ALA A 129 -7.98 10.04 2.96
CA ALA A 129 -7.81 9.11 1.85
C ALA A 129 -9.14 8.48 1.41
N ALA A 130 -10.00 8.12 2.37
CA ALA A 130 -11.36 7.68 2.08
C ALA A 130 -12.18 8.80 1.39
N ALA A 131 -12.08 10.04 1.88
CA ALA A 131 -12.75 11.19 1.29
C ALA A 131 -12.41 11.42 -0.19
N LEU A 132 -11.16 11.15 -0.57
CA LEU A 132 -10.68 11.26 -1.96
C LEU A 132 -11.33 10.23 -2.90
N ALA A 133 -11.74 9.09 -2.37
CA ALA A 133 -12.42 8.03 -3.12
C ALA A 133 -13.90 8.32 -3.40
N PHE A 134 -14.42 9.49 -2.98
CA PHE A 134 -15.80 9.94 -3.18
C PHE A 134 -15.94 11.01 -4.28
N PRO A 135 -15.79 10.69 -5.58
CA PRO A 135 -16.31 11.61 -6.59
C PRO A 135 -17.84 11.58 -6.49
N LYS A 136 -18.45 12.70 -6.08
CA LYS A 136 -19.91 12.93 -5.97
C LYS A 136 -20.72 12.59 -7.23
N SER A 137 -20.04 12.32 -8.34
CA SER A 137 -20.61 12.02 -9.66
C SER A 137 -20.68 10.53 -10.01
N LYS A 138 -20.21 9.61 -9.14
CA LYS A 138 -20.25 8.17 -9.43
C LYS A 138 -21.55 7.51 -8.94
N PRO A 139 -22.17 6.62 -9.74
CA PRO A 139 -23.26 5.76 -9.28
C PRO A 139 -22.80 4.87 -8.12
N GLU A 140 -23.68 4.64 -7.15
CA GLU A 140 -23.44 3.79 -5.97
C GLU A 140 -23.00 2.36 -6.32
N SER A 141 -23.29 1.89 -7.53
CA SER A 141 -22.95 0.54 -8.02
C SER A 141 -21.53 0.39 -8.57
N THR A 142 -20.72 1.44 -8.59
CA THR A 142 -19.35 1.38 -9.16
C THR A 142 -18.29 1.21 -8.08
N HIS A 143 -17.42 0.22 -8.24
CA HIS A 143 -16.25 0.06 -7.37
C HIS A 143 -15.33 1.29 -7.44
N SER A 144 -14.79 1.68 -6.29
CA SER A 144 -13.79 2.74 -6.23
C SER A 144 -12.56 2.39 -7.08
N GLN A 145 -12.06 3.36 -7.84
CA GLN A 145 -10.75 3.26 -8.50
C GLN A 145 -9.59 3.44 -7.51
N ILE A 146 -9.89 3.99 -6.33
CA ILE A 146 -8.93 4.16 -5.24
C ILE A 146 -8.96 2.91 -4.34
N VAL A 147 -7.78 2.40 -4.03
CA VAL A 147 -7.54 1.37 -3.00
C VAL A 147 -6.72 2.00 -1.88
N LEU A 148 -7.10 1.76 -0.63
CA LEU A 148 -6.29 2.14 0.53
C LEU A 148 -5.25 1.04 0.78
N SER A 149 -3.97 1.38 0.70
CA SER A 149 -2.85 0.46 0.96
C SER A 149 -2.20 0.84 2.29
N LEU A 150 -2.67 0.26 3.38
CA LEU A 150 -2.31 0.69 4.74
C LEU A 150 -1.20 -0.20 5.29
N GLY A 151 -0.09 0.42 5.68
CA GLY A 151 1.11 -0.26 6.15
C GLY A 151 1.47 0.06 7.59
N TRP A 152 2.50 -0.64 8.06
CA TRP A 152 3.15 -0.38 9.33
C TRP A 152 4.57 0.07 9.05
N THR A 153 5.07 1.02 9.83
CA THR A 153 6.52 1.25 9.85
C THR A 153 7.18 -0.02 10.36
N THR A 154 8.28 -0.42 9.74
CA THR A 154 9.01 -1.61 10.16
C THR A 154 10.49 -1.30 10.31
N GLY A 155 11.12 -1.95 11.29
CA GLY A 155 12.57 -1.91 11.42
C GLY A 155 13.17 -2.94 10.48
N SER A 156 14.08 -2.50 9.60
CA SER A 156 15.26 -3.33 9.32
C SER A 156 16.09 -3.34 10.59
N SER A 157 16.74 -4.47 10.92
CA SER A 157 17.76 -4.60 11.97
C SER A 157 18.29 -3.24 12.47
N GLN A 158 17.94 -2.84 13.71
CA GLN A 158 18.37 -1.53 14.24
C GLN A 158 19.87 -1.39 14.04
N LEU A 159 20.39 -0.29 13.52
CA LEU A 159 21.84 -0.09 13.56
C LEU A 159 22.18 0.34 15.00
N ASN A 160 23.22 -0.23 15.62
CA ASN A 160 23.72 0.28 16.89
C ASN A 160 24.37 1.67 16.68
N ASP A 161 24.77 2.34 17.77
CA ASP A 161 25.43 3.66 17.75
C ASP A 161 26.74 3.70 16.92
N HIS A 162 27.21 2.54 16.45
CA HIS A 162 28.39 2.36 15.60
C HIS A 162 28.05 1.96 14.16
N GLY A 163 26.77 1.97 13.77
CA GLY A 163 26.34 1.68 12.41
C GLY A 163 26.30 0.19 12.04
N PHE A 164 26.34 -0.73 13.02
CA PHE A 164 26.24 -2.17 12.77
C PHE A 164 24.81 -2.71 12.92
N PRO A 165 24.35 -3.63 12.06
CA PRO A 165 23.04 -4.26 12.18
C PRO A 165 22.90 -5.02 13.50
N ILE A 166 21.96 -4.59 14.33
CA ILE A 166 21.42 -5.31 15.48
C ILE A 166 20.39 -6.27 14.93
N THR A 167 20.66 -7.56 15.07
CA THR A 167 19.62 -8.58 14.92
C THR A 167 18.56 -8.32 15.97
N LEU A 168 17.37 -7.88 15.54
CA LEU A 168 16.24 -7.74 16.45
C LEU A 168 15.94 -9.12 17.06
N PRO A 169 15.66 -9.20 18.38
CA PRO A 169 15.20 -10.46 18.96
C PRO A 169 13.97 -10.96 18.20
N ALA A 170 13.80 -12.27 18.07
CA ALA A 170 12.69 -12.88 17.31
C ALA A 170 11.30 -12.40 17.76
N SER A 171 11.17 -11.89 19.00
CA SER A 171 9.95 -11.26 19.49
C SER A 171 9.58 -9.93 18.79
N ASN A 172 10.50 -9.32 18.06
CA ASN A 172 10.33 -8.04 17.38
C ASN A 172 10.23 -8.17 15.84
N SER A 173 10.14 -9.40 15.31
CA SER A 173 9.97 -9.64 13.86
C SER A 173 8.51 -9.81 13.42
N ASP A 174 7.59 -10.01 14.36
CA ASP A 174 6.22 -10.44 14.08
C ASP A 174 5.19 -9.38 14.46
N TYR A 175 4.08 -9.32 13.71
CA TYR A 175 2.98 -8.40 14.01
C TYR A 175 2.20 -8.93 15.21
N SER A 176 2.16 -8.13 16.27
CA SER A 176 1.39 -8.48 17.48
C SER A 176 -0.09 -8.13 17.32
N VAL A 177 -0.93 -8.73 18.17
CA VAL A 177 -2.36 -8.38 18.26
C VAL A 177 -2.55 -6.88 18.53
N GLN A 178 -1.70 -6.28 19.35
CA GLN A 178 -1.75 -4.85 19.63
C GLN A 178 -1.46 -4.00 18.37
N MET A 179 -0.47 -4.39 17.56
CA MET A 179 -0.16 -3.68 16.31
C MET A 179 -1.32 -3.77 15.30
N VAL A 180 -2.00 -4.92 15.26
CA VAL A 180 -3.21 -5.10 14.43
C VAL A 180 -4.38 -4.29 14.97
N SER A 181 -4.59 -4.26 16.30
CA SER A 181 -5.62 -3.44 16.92
C SER A 181 -5.44 -1.95 16.62
N GLN A 182 -4.21 -1.44 16.70
CA GLN A 182 -3.91 -0.05 16.36
C GLN A 182 -4.24 0.30 14.90
N MET A 183 -4.03 -0.64 13.97
CA MET A 183 -4.45 -0.48 12.59
C MET A 183 -5.98 -0.42 12.47
N LEU A 184 -6.71 -1.30 13.16
CA LEU A 184 -8.18 -1.28 13.17
C LEU A 184 -8.74 0.01 13.77
N ASP A 185 -8.15 0.48 14.89
CA ASP A 185 -8.51 1.74 15.53
C ASP A 185 -8.29 2.94 14.60
N ALA A 186 -7.18 2.94 13.83
CA ALA A 186 -6.90 3.98 12.85
C ALA A 186 -7.95 4.03 11.73
N ILE A 187 -8.56 2.92 11.37
CA ILE A 187 -9.57 2.85 10.30
C ILE A 187 -10.97 3.19 10.84
N GLY A 188 -11.23 2.95 12.13
CA GLY A 188 -12.56 2.99 12.73
C GLY A 188 -13.39 4.24 12.41
N ILE A 189 -12.79 5.44 12.44
CA ILE A 189 -13.50 6.70 12.13
C ILE A 189 -13.98 6.74 10.67
N ALA A 190 -13.19 6.19 9.75
CA ALA A 190 -13.48 6.22 8.32
C ALA A 190 -14.33 5.03 7.86
N MET A 191 -14.55 4.01 8.71
CA MET A 191 -15.26 2.78 8.33
C MET A 191 -16.66 3.01 7.72
N PRO A 192 -17.54 3.88 8.25
CA PRO A 192 -18.84 4.12 7.63
C PRO A 192 -18.73 4.57 6.17
N SER A 193 -17.76 5.46 5.92
CA SER A 193 -17.42 6.01 4.62
C SER A 193 -16.79 4.96 3.69
N ILE A 194 -15.85 4.17 4.20
CA ILE A 194 -15.21 3.07 3.46
C ILE A 194 -16.26 2.04 3.01
N THR A 195 -17.18 1.66 3.90
CA THR A 195 -18.23 0.68 3.62
C THR A 195 -19.27 1.24 2.64
N ALA A 196 -19.80 2.43 2.89
CA ALA A 196 -20.83 3.04 2.03
C ALA A 196 -20.39 3.18 0.56
N HIS A 197 -19.10 3.37 0.34
CA HIS A 197 -18.53 3.57 -1.00
C HIS A 197 -17.66 2.41 -1.48
N ARG A 198 -17.67 1.29 -0.76
CA ARG A 198 -17.00 0.03 -1.12
C ARG A 198 -15.53 0.22 -1.48
N ILE A 199 -14.81 1.04 -0.70
CA ILE A 199 -13.39 1.32 -0.94
C ILE A 199 -12.57 0.08 -0.56
N PRO A 200 -11.84 -0.57 -1.48
CA PRO A 200 -10.98 -1.70 -1.14
C PRO A 200 -9.85 -1.28 -0.20
N ILE A 201 -9.48 -2.17 0.72
CA ILE A 201 -8.33 -2.01 1.60
C ILE A 201 -7.36 -3.15 1.35
N THR A 202 -6.08 -2.84 1.23
CA THR A 202 -5.00 -3.80 1.29
C THR A 202 -4.06 -3.45 2.42
N PHE A 203 -3.61 -4.45 3.18
CA PHE A 203 -2.67 -4.26 4.27
C PHE A 203 -1.26 -4.66 3.84
N ALA A 204 -0.32 -3.72 3.92
CA ALA A 204 1.07 -3.95 3.51
C ALA A 204 1.83 -4.68 4.63
N VAL A 205 2.15 -5.96 4.39
CA VAL A 205 2.73 -6.87 5.38
C VAL A 205 4.05 -7.43 4.86
N ARG A 206 5.06 -7.54 5.74
CA ARG A 206 6.32 -8.22 5.39
C ARG A 206 6.07 -9.69 5.09
N ALA A 207 6.45 -10.13 3.88
CA ALA A 207 6.23 -11.51 3.46
C ALA A 207 6.82 -12.56 4.44
N PRO A 208 8.04 -12.42 4.98
CA PRO A 208 8.61 -13.43 5.89
C PRO A 208 7.86 -13.57 7.22
N SER A 209 7.20 -12.50 7.69
CA SER A 209 6.52 -12.47 8.98
C SER A 209 5.08 -12.99 8.91
N VAL A 210 4.50 -13.15 7.72
CA VAL A 210 3.06 -13.44 7.58
C VAL A 210 2.66 -14.77 8.20
N LEU A 211 3.50 -15.80 8.11
CA LEU A 211 3.20 -17.13 8.65
C LEU A 211 3.11 -17.12 10.18
N SER A 212 4.09 -16.52 10.85
CA SER A 212 4.14 -16.44 12.31
C SER A 212 3.14 -15.43 12.87
N SER A 213 2.86 -14.37 12.10
CA SER A 213 1.94 -13.30 12.49
C SER A 213 0.47 -13.59 12.14
N TRP A 214 0.18 -14.69 11.43
CA TRP A 214 -1.15 -15.02 10.94
C TRP A 214 -2.24 -14.99 12.03
N PRO A 215 -2.02 -15.52 13.25
CA PRO A 215 -3.02 -15.46 14.31
C PRO A 215 -3.53 -14.05 14.63
N ALA A 216 -2.67 -13.03 14.50
CA ALA A 216 -3.03 -11.63 14.65
C ALA A 216 -3.57 -11.03 13.34
N LEU A 217 -2.91 -11.29 12.21
CA LEU A 217 -3.26 -10.70 10.91
C LEU A 217 -4.63 -11.14 10.39
N GLN A 218 -5.08 -12.37 10.68
CA GLN A 218 -6.39 -12.85 10.25
C GLN A 218 -7.55 -12.02 10.82
N THR A 219 -7.35 -11.31 11.93
CA THR A 219 -8.35 -10.40 12.50
C THR A 219 -8.67 -9.25 11.55
N LEU A 220 -7.75 -8.83 10.67
CA LEU A 220 -8.01 -7.81 9.65
C LEU A 220 -9.11 -8.24 8.67
N LEU A 221 -9.30 -9.55 8.47
CA LEU A 221 -10.34 -10.08 7.59
C LEU A 221 -11.73 -9.91 8.18
N GLN A 222 -11.86 -9.63 9.47
CA GLN A 222 -13.15 -9.39 10.10
C GLN A 222 -13.86 -8.16 9.53
N LEU A 223 -13.09 -7.19 9.01
CA LEU A 223 -13.61 -6.05 8.25
C LEU A 223 -14.40 -6.47 7.00
N SER A 224 -14.20 -7.69 6.47
CA SER A 224 -14.99 -8.28 5.40
C SER A 224 -16.18 -9.12 5.90
N SER A 225 -16.17 -9.59 7.14
CA SER A 225 -17.19 -10.51 7.68
C SER A 225 -18.36 -9.82 8.37
N GLU A 226 -18.30 -8.50 8.59
CA GLU A 226 -19.30 -7.80 9.38
C GLU A 226 -20.68 -7.65 8.71
N CYS A 227 -20.85 -7.73 7.39
CA CYS A 227 -22.09 -8.27 6.77
C CYS A 227 -21.87 -8.85 5.36
N ALA A 228 -22.85 -9.64 4.92
CA ALA A 228 -22.94 -10.31 3.63
C ALA A 228 -22.64 -9.39 2.42
N SER A 229 -21.75 -9.85 1.52
CA SER A 229 -21.54 -9.40 0.13
C SER A 229 -21.36 -7.89 -0.18
N GLU A 230 -21.44 -7.01 0.81
CA GLU A 230 -21.54 -5.56 0.63
C GLU A 230 -20.33 -4.74 1.12
N PHE A 231 -19.35 -5.41 1.73
CA PHE A 231 -18.24 -4.78 2.45
C PHE A 231 -17.03 -4.49 1.57
N PRO A 232 -16.12 -3.58 2.00
CA PRO A 232 -14.88 -3.31 1.30
C PRO A 232 -14.08 -4.60 1.11
N LEU A 233 -13.55 -4.78 -0.09
CA LEU A 233 -12.67 -5.91 -0.38
C LEU A 233 -11.37 -5.71 0.43
N VAL A 234 -11.20 -6.49 1.49
CA VAL A 234 -9.94 -6.59 2.25
C VAL A 234 -8.95 -7.49 1.49
N SER A 235 -7.67 -7.15 1.51
CA SER A 235 -6.61 -7.92 0.89
C SER A 235 -5.32 -7.76 1.69
N LEU A 236 -4.32 -8.59 1.40
CA LEU A 236 -2.96 -8.36 1.87
C LEU A 236 -2.07 -8.00 0.68
N THR A 237 -1.13 -7.08 0.89
CA THR A 237 0.00 -6.85 0.00
C THR A 237 1.25 -7.32 0.72
N LEU A 238 1.79 -8.47 0.30
CA LEU A 238 3.01 -9.02 0.85
C LEU A 238 4.22 -8.42 0.16
N TRP A 239 5.04 -7.67 0.90
CA TRP A 239 6.24 -7.05 0.38
C TRP A 239 7.50 -7.65 0.99
N TRP A 240 8.52 -7.86 0.16
CA TRP A 240 9.87 -8.26 0.58
C TRP A 240 10.85 -8.21 -0.59
N ASN A 241 12.15 -8.29 -0.30
CA ASN A 241 13.14 -8.65 -1.31
C ASN A 241 12.99 -10.15 -1.65
N LYS A 242 12.60 -10.47 -2.88
CA LYS A 242 12.38 -11.81 -3.41
C LYS A 242 13.61 -12.69 -3.27
N ALA A 243 14.81 -12.15 -3.52
CA ALA A 243 16.07 -12.89 -3.37
C ALA A 243 16.38 -13.25 -1.91
N ALA A 244 15.83 -12.48 -0.96
CA ALA A 244 15.96 -12.72 0.48
C ALA A 244 14.81 -13.57 1.06
N LEU A 245 13.82 -14.01 0.26
CA LEU A 245 12.74 -14.88 0.69
C LEU A 245 13.04 -16.34 0.30
N PRO A 246 13.33 -17.24 1.26
CA PRO A 246 13.60 -18.64 0.92
C PRO A 246 12.41 -19.28 0.19
N SER A 247 12.66 -20.01 -0.90
CA SER A 247 11.60 -20.59 -1.73
C SER A 247 10.66 -21.52 -0.95
N ALA A 248 11.18 -22.23 0.06
CA ALA A 248 10.36 -23.07 0.95
C ALA A 248 9.40 -22.24 1.82
N ILE A 249 9.83 -21.05 2.29
CA ILE A 249 8.97 -20.13 3.02
C ILE A 249 7.93 -19.54 2.08
N TYR A 250 8.33 -19.10 0.88
CA TYR A 250 7.42 -18.59 -0.12
C TYR A 250 6.34 -19.62 -0.50
N ALA A 251 6.71 -20.88 -0.76
CA ALA A 251 5.75 -21.95 -1.06
C ALA A 251 4.76 -22.19 0.09
N ARG A 252 5.22 -22.10 1.35
CA ARG A 252 4.34 -22.19 2.52
C ARG A 252 3.38 -21.01 2.63
N ILE A 253 3.82 -19.80 2.27
CA ILE A 253 2.96 -18.61 2.22
C ILE A 253 1.85 -18.81 1.19
N ILE A 254 2.20 -19.22 -0.04
CA ILE A 254 1.23 -19.50 -1.10
C ILE A 254 0.22 -20.54 -0.64
N LYS A 255 0.70 -21.67 -0.07
CA LYS A 255 -0.16 -22.74 0.42
C LYS A 255 -1.15 -22.23 1.48
N MET A 256 -0.65 -21.49 2.47
CA MET A 256 -1.49 -20.97 3.56
C MET A 256 -2.52 -19.96 3.06
N LEU A 257 -2.12 -18.99 2.23
CA LEU A 257 -2.99 -17.89 1.83
C LEU A 257 -3.92 -18.22 0.65
N GLU A 258 -3.54 -19.12 -0.24
CA GLU A 258 -4.25 -19.35 -1.50
C GLU A 258 -4.91 -20.74 -1.60
N GLU A 259 -4.50 -21.70 -0.77
CA GLU A 259 -4.91 -23.11 -0.91
C GLU A 259 -5.58 -23.69 0.35
N GLU A 260 -5.28 -23.16 1.54
CA GLU A 260 -5.70 -23.73 2.84
C GLU A 260 -6.87 -23.00 3.52
N GLY A 261 -7.71 -22.26 2.79
CA GLY A 261 -8.94 -21.69 3.35
C GLY A 261 -8.71 -20.46 4.24
N SER A 262 -7.74 -19.62 3.88
CA SER A 262 -7.41 -18.40 4.65
C SER A 262 -8.47 -17.31 4.58
N GLY A 263 -9.36 -17.37 3.57
CA GLY A 263 -10.29 -16.29 3.22
C GLY A 263 -9.68 -15.19 2.35
N LEU A 264 -8.40 -15.33 1.96
CA LEU A 264 -7.65 -14.44 1.08
C LEU A 264 -7.37 -15.03 -0.31
N GLU A 265 -8.03 -16.11 -0.70
CA GLU A 265 -7.80 -16.76 -1.98
C GLU A 265 -8.03 -15.77 -3.14
N ASN A 266 -6.99 -15.55 -3.95
CA ASN A 266 -6.95 -14.55 -5.03
C ASN A 266 -7.11 -13.08 -4.56
N ARG A 267 -6.90 -12.81 -3.28
CA ARG A 267 -6.95 -11.49 -2.64
C ARG A 267 -5.61 -11.10 -2.00
N THR A 268 -4.52 -11.78 -2.35
CA THR A 268 -3.17 -11.40 -1.93
C THR A 268 -2.38 -10.85 -3.12
N PHE A 269 -1.77 -9.69 -2.94
CA PHE A 269 -0.83 -9.09 -3.88
C PHE A 269 0.60 -9.38 -3.41
N TYR A 270 1.47 -9.80 -4.32
CA TYR A 270 2.86 -10.11 -4.03
C TYR A 270 3.75 -9.02 -4.59
N ASP A 271 4.12 -8.07 -3.74
CA ASP A 271 5.01 -6.94 -4.00
C ASP A 271 6.46 -7.34 -3.68
N LEU A 272 6.94 -8.38 -4.38
CA LEU A 272 8.26 -8.98 -4.13
C LEU A 272 9.30 -8.43 -5.12
N GLN A 273 10.36 -7.81 -4.58
CA GLN A 273 11.41 -7.09 -5.32
C GLN A 273 12.62 -7.95 -5.65
#